data_AF-M2Q043-F1
#
_entry.id   AF-M2Q043-F1
#
_cell.length_a   1.000
_cell.length_b   1.000
_cell.length_c   1.000
_cell.angle_alpha   90.00
_cell.angle_beta   90.00
_cell.angle_gamma   90.00
#
_symmetry.space_group_name_H-M   'P 1'
#
loop_
_entity.id
_entity.type
_entity.pdbx_description
1 polymer ?
#
loop_
_entity_poly.entity_id
_entity_poly.type
_entity_poly.pdbx_seq_one_letter_code
_entity_poly.pdbx_strand_id
1 'polypeptide(L)'
;MGKMSASDPNSAIYLIDTPQQIADKINNHAYCSVQDIEEFKKNGTNVDDDVPYQYLRFFLNDDQQLEKIKNDYESAQMMPQDVKNILIHQLQELVMNHQIERQKVTDEVIKHFMEIRKPEVQ
;
A
#
# COMPACT_ATOMS: atom_id res chain seq x y z
N MET A 1 -14.12 -1.33 -8.03
CA MET A 1 -12.91 -0.56 -7.66
C MET A 1 -12.78 0.66 -8.56
N GLY A 2 -12.75 1.86 -7.99
CA GLY A 2 -12.44 3.09 -8.73
C GLY A 2 -10.94 3.14 -9.05
N LYS A 3 -10.57 3.61 -10.25
CA LYS A 3 -9.18 3.86 -10.61
C LYS A 3 -8.64 4.98 -9.72
N MET A 4 -7.47 4.79 -9.10
CA MET A 4 -6.79 5.86 -8.37
C MET A 4 -6.63 7.07 -9.29
N SER A 5 -7.18 8.21 -8.88
CA SER A 5 -7.14 9.45 -9.65
C SER A 5 -6.58 10.55 -8.76
N ALA A 6 -5.61 11.31 -9.28
CA ALA A 6 -5.04 12.46 -8.57
C ALA A 6 -6.06 13.59 -8.31
N SER A 7 -7.29 13.48 -8.82
CA SER A 7 -8.37 14.44 -8.63
C SER A 7 -9.02 14.38 -7.24
N ASP A 8 -8.92 13.26 -6.52
CA ASP A 8 -9.35 13.17 -5.12
C ASP A 8 -8.12 12.91 -4.23
N PRO A 9 -7.70 13.90 -3.41
CA PRO A 9 -6.54 13.78 -2.53
C PRO A 9 -6.59 12.59 -1.55
N ASN A 10 -7.79 12.10 -1.23
CA ASN A 10 -8.00 11.01 -0.27
C ASN A 10 -8.14 9.64 -0.94
N SER A 11 -8.30 9.62 -2.27
CA SER A 11 -8.45 8.38 -3.04
C SER A 11 -7.13 7.66 -3.35
N ALA A 12 -5.99 8.31 -3.09
CA ALA A 12 -4.67 7.79 -3.43
C ALA A 12 -3.63 8.11 -2.35
N ILE A 13 -2.69 7.18 -2.19
CA ILE A 13 -1.45 7.39 -1.44
C ILE A 13 -0.44 8.01 -2.41
N TYR A 14 0.02 9.23 -2.13
CA TYR A 14 1.02 9.91 -2.95
C TYR A 14 2.43 9.60 -2.44
N LEU A 15 3.41 9.59 -3.35
CA LEU A 15 4.83 9.40 -3.03
C LEU A 15 5.45 10.56 -2.22
N ILE A 16 4.70 11.64 -2.05
CA ILE A 16 5.07 12.81 -1.24
C ILE A 16 4.29 12.89 0.07
N ASP A 17 3.42 11.93 0.35
CA ASP A 17 2.68 11.89 1.62
C ASP A 17 3.65 11.67 2.79
N THR A 18 3.33 12.28 3.91
CA THR A 18 4.00 12.03 5.19
C THR A 18 3.53 10.72 5.80
N PRO A 19 4.31 10.11 6.72
CA PRO A 19 3.89 8.89 7.41
C PRO A 19 2.51 8.98 8.07
N GLN A 20 2.18 10.15 8.63
CA GLN A 20 0.88 10.39 9.24
C GLN A 20 -0.25 10.44 8.21
N GLN A 21 -0.05 11.11 7.07
CA GLN A 21 -1.03 11.16 5.99
C GLN A 21 -1.32 9.77 5.41
N ILE A 22 -0.28 8.92 5.27
CA ILE A 22 -0.45 7.54 4.83
C ILE A 22 -1.33 6.78 5.83
N ALA A 23 -1.02 6.88 7.13
CA ALA A 23 -1.79 6.21 8.18
C ALA A 23 -3.26 6.68 8.19
N ASP A 24 -3.50 7.98 8.12
CA ASP A 24 -4.85 8.54 8.14
C ASP A 24 -5.67 8.12 6.91
N LYS A 25 -5.06 8.07 5.73
CA LYS A 25 -5.73 7.62 4.50
C LYS A 25 -6.11 6.14 4.56
N ILE A 26 -5.22 5.28 5.03
CA ILE A 26 -5.52 3.85 5.16
C ILE A 26 -6.56 3.60 6.26
N ASN A 27 -6.46 4.29 7.40
CA ASN A 27 -7.39 4.07 8.50
C ASN A 27 -8.81 4.56 8.16
N ASN A 28 -8.94 5.74 7.58
CA ASN A 28 -10.23 6.43 7.43
C ASN A 28 -10.87 6.29 6.03
N HIS A 29 -10.09 6.03 4.98
CA HIS A 29 -10.58 6.06 3.60
C HIS A 29 -10.46 4.73 2.85
N ALA A 30 -9.60 3.81 3.30
CA ALA A 30 -9.51 2.50 2.68
C ALA A 30 -10.74 1.64 3.02
N TYR A 31 -11.42 1.16 1.99
CA TYR A 31 -12.55 0.26 2.15
C TYR A 31 -12.10 -1.08 2.75
N CYS A 32 -12.83 -1.53 3.77
CA CYS A 32 -12.59 -2.78 4.49
C CYS A 32 -13.77 -3.71 4.28
N SER A 33 -13.48 -4.99 4.03
CA SER A 33 -14.49 -6.04 3.84
C SER A 33 -15.33 -6.25 5.12
N VAL A 34 -14.69 -6.14 6.29
CA VAL A 34 -15.33 -6.28 7.59
C VAL A 34 -16.10 -5.01 7.96
N GLN A 35 -17.41 -5.12 8.10
CA GLN A 35 -18.31 -4.04 8.53
C GLN A 35 -18.83 -4.25 9.96
N ASP A 36 -19.03 -5.51 10.37
CA ASP A 36 -19.44 -5.90 11.72
C ASP A 36 -18.39 -6.84 12.35
N ILE A 37 -17.82 -6.41 13.47
CA ILE A 37 -16.78 -7.14 14.20
C ILE A 37 -17.33 -8.42 14.87
N GLU A 38 -18.57 -8.42 15.32
CA GLU A 38 -19.15 -9.60 15.94
C GLU A 38 -19.46 -10.70 14.92
N GLU A 39 -19.95 -10.31 13.74
CA GLU A 39 -20.15 -11.24 12.63
C GLU A 39 -18.83 -11.78 12.10
N PHE A 40 -17.85 -10.89 11.92
CA PHE A 40 -16.50 -11.25 11.51
C PHE A 40 -15.87 -12.32 12.41
N LYS A 41 -15.95 -12.14 13.74
CA LYS A 41 -15.42 -13.13 14.70
C LYS A 41 -16.10 -14.49 14.64
N LYS A 42 -17.34 -14.57 14.13
CA LYS A 42 -18.11 -15.82 14.03
C LYS A 42 -17.89 -16.51 12.68
N ASN A 43 -17.89 -15.73 11.60
CA ASN A 43 -18.00 -16.23 10.23
C ASN A 43 -16.75 -15.99 9.38
N GLY A 44 -15.79 -15.19 9.85
CA GLY A 44 -14.67 -14.74 9.04
C GLY A 44 -15.03 -13.62 8.06
N THR A 45 -14.20 -13.43 7.05
CA THR A 45 -14.44 -12.48 5.94
C THR A 45 -13.87 -13.01 4.62
N ASN A 46 -14.32 -12.46 3.49
CA ASN A 46 -13.62 -12.59 2.21
C ASN A 46 -12.78 -11.33 1.95
N VAL A 47 -11.49 -11.50 1.71
CA VAL A 47 -10.52 -10.43 1.50
C VAL A 47 -10.40 -9.96 0.04
N ASP A 48 -11.13 -10.57 -0.90
CA ASP A 48 -11.08 -10.25 -2.33
C ASP A 48 -11.41 -8.78 -2.61
N ASP A 49 -12.36 -8.21 -1.88
CA ASP A 49 -12.76 -6.79 -2.00
C ASP A 49 -12.10 -5.87 -0.95
N ASP A 50 -11.24 -6.40 -0.07
CA ASP A 50 -10.62 -5.64 1.01
C ASP A 50 -9.42 -4.82 0.51
N VAL A 51 -9.56 -3.48 0.44
CA VAL A 51 -8.54 -2.61 -0.14
C VAL A 51 -7.18 -2.74 0.58
N PRO A 52 -7.11 -2.76 1.92
CA PRO A 52 -5.85 -3.00 2.63
C PRO A 52 -5.15 -4.30 2.22
N TYR A 53 -5.89 -5.42 2.19
CA TYR A 53 -5.31 -6.70 1.77
C TYR A 53 -4.87 -6.67 0.29
N GLN A 54 -5.69 -6.10 -0.60
CA GLN A 54 -5.33 -5.99 -2.02
C GLN A 54 -4.06 -5.18 -2.23
N TYR A 55 -3.81 -4.12 -1.45
CA TYR A 55 -2.57 -3.37 -1.51
C TYR A 55 -1.38 -4.18 -1.00
N LEU A 56 -1.54 -4.96 0.07
CA LEU A 56 -0.48 -5.85 0.56
C LEU A 56 -0.04 -6.84 -0.51
N ARG A 57 -0.95 -7.37 -1.33
CA ARG A 57 -0.59 -8.24 -2.47
C ARG A 57 0.35 -7.60 -3.49
N PHE A 58 0.35 -6.27 -3.59
CA PHE A 58 1.23 -5.55 -4.52
C PHE A 58 2.55 -5.11 -3.88
N PHE A 59 2.55 -4.77 -2.59
CA PHE A 59 3.68 -4.12 -1.93
C PHE A 59 4.45 -5.01 -0.96
N LEU A 60 3.87 -6.14 -0.53
CA LEU A 60 4.53 -7.13 0.31
C LEU A 60 5.17 -8.20 -0.59
N ASN A 61 6.51 -8.28 -0.57
CA ASN A 61 7.28 -9.20 -1.42
C ASN A 61 7.51 -10.59 -0.79
N ASP A 62 6.80 -10.91 0.29
CA ASP A 62 6.89 -12.19 0.99
C ASP A 62 5.58 -12.96 0.82
N ASP A 63 5.59 -13.93 -0.09
CA ASP A 63 4.42 -14.76 -0.41
C ASP A 63 3.93 -15.56 0.79
N GLN A 64 4.84 -16.03 1.65
CA GLN A 64 4.46 -16.81 2.85
C GLN A 64 3.76 -15.91 3.86
N GLN A 65 4.30 -14.70 4.07
CA GLN A 65 3.67 -13.73 4.94
C GLN A 65 2.30 -13.30 4.39
N LEU A 66 2.19 -13.09 3.08
CA LEU A 66 0.93 -12.72 2.42
C LEU A 66 -0.13 -13.81 2.55
N GLU A 67 0.25 -15.07 2.37
CA GLU A 67 -0.65 -16.22 2.55
C GLU A 67 -1.08 -16.35 4.02
N LYS A 68 -0.15 -16.15 4.96
CA LYS A 68 -0.48 -16.14 6.40
C LYS A 68 -1.47 -15.04 6.74
N ILE A 69 -1.24 -13.80 6.28
CA ILE A 69 -2.16 -12.68 6.51
C ILE A 69 -3.54 -13.01 5.93
N LYS A 70 -3.60 -13.60 4.73
CA LYS A 70 -4.85 -14.02 4.10
C LYS A 70 -5.62 -14.98 5.01
N ASN A 71 -4.99 -16.09 5.39
CA ASN A 71 -5.63 -17.15 6.16
C ASN A 71 -6.05 -16.66 7.55
N ASP A 72 -5.19 -15.90 8.24
CA ASP A 72 -5.49 -15.37 9.57
C ASP A 72 -6.62 -14.33 9.51
N TYR A 73 -6.67 -13.52 8.45
CA TYR A 73 -7.70 -12.51 8.30
C TYR A 73 -9.05 -13.13 7.90
N GLU A 74 -9.07 -14.07 6.94
CA GLU A 74 -10.27 -14.81 6.54
C GLU A 74 -10.85 -15.62 7.70
N SER A 75 -10.01 -16.17 8.59
CA SER A 75 -10.43 -16.95 9.76
C SER A 75 -10.68 -16.12 11.04
N ALA A 76 -10.62 -14.79 10.94
CA ALA A 76 -10.78 -13.86 12.06
C ALA A 76 -9.77 -14.00 13.21
N GLN A 77 -8.60 -14.58 12.94
CA GLN A 77 -7.45 -14.59 13.84
C GLN A 77 -6.68 -13.26 13.82
N MET A 78 -6.77 -12.52 12.71
CA MET A 78 -6.19 -11.18 12.55
C MET A 78 -7.31 -10.14 12.40
N MET A 79 -7.23 -9.03 13.13
CA MET A 79 -8.25 -7.99 13.04
C MET A 79 -7.99 -7.07 11.84
N PRO A 80 -9.03 -6.39 11.30
CA PRO A 80 -8.84 -5.42 10.21
C PRO A 80 -7.78 -4.35 10.51
N GLN A 81 -7.67 -3.91 11.78
CA GLN A 81 -6.68 -2.92 12.17
C GLN A 81 -5.24 -3.46 12.08
N ASP A 82 -5.04 -4.75 12.36
CA ASP A 82 -3.72 -5.39 12.25
C ASP A 82 -3.27 -5.43 10.78
N VAL A 83 -4.18 -5.81 9.87
CA VAL A 83 -3.92 -5.78 8.42
C VAL A 83 -3.60 -4.36 7.94
N LYS A 84 -4.38 -3.36 8.38
CA LYS A 84 -4.12 -1.95 8.08
C LYS A 84 -2.75 -1.50 8.60
N ASN A 85 -2.37 -1.90 9.82
CA ASN A 85 -1.08 -1.52 10.40
C ASN A 85 0.11 -2.10 9.61
N ILE A 86 0.01 -3.37 9.18
CA ILE A 86 1.03 -4.00 8.32
C ILE A 86 1.15 -3.22 7.01
N LEU A 87 0.03 -2.88 6.38
CA LEU A 87 0.04 -2.08 5.15
C LEU A 87 0.65 -0.70 5.36
N ILE A 88 0.27 0.00 6.44
CA ILE A 88 0.79 1.33 6.76
C ILE A 88 2.31 1.27 6.89
N HIS A 89 2.84 0.28 7.61
CA HIS A 89 4.28 0.10 7.74
C HIS A 89 4.95 -0.08 6.38
N GLN A 90 4.42 -0.99 5.55
CA GLN A 90 4.99 -1.29 4.23
C GLN A 90 4.98 -0.06 3.31
N LEU A 91 3.89 0.71 3.32
CA LEU A 91 3.78 1.93 2.52
C LEU A 91 4.67 3.06 3.04
N GLN A 92 4.79 3.22 4.36
CA GLN A 92 5.68 4.21 4.96
C GLN A 92 7.14 3.94 4.59
N GLU A 93 7.58 2.69 4.66
CA GLU A 93 8.93 2.29 4.25
C GLU A 93 9.16 2.56 2.76
N LEU A 94 8.21 2.15 1.90
CA LEU A 94 8.29 2.38 0.45
C LEU A 94 8.38 3.87 0.10
N VAL A 95 7.50 4.69 0.68
CA VAL A 95 7.45 6.13 0.40
C VAL A 95 8.69 6.83 0.94
N MET A 96 9.16 6.46 2.15
CA MET A 96 10.39 6.99 2.71
C MET A 96 11.60 6.68 1.81
N ASN A 97 11.76 5.42 1.40
CA ASN A 97 12.83 5.00 0.51
C ASN A 97 12.77 5.74 -0.83
N HIS A 98 11.58 5.88 -1.41
CA HIS A 98 11.39 6.68 -2.62
C HIS A 98 11.81 8.15 -2.43
N GLN A 99 11.43 8.77 -1.33
CA GLN A 99 11.79 10.16 -1.03
C GLN A 99 13.30 10.34 -0.85
N ILE A 100 13.97 9.39 -0.19
CA ILE A 100 15.44 9.38 -0.04
C ILE A 100 16.11 9.27 -1.42
N GLU A 101 15.69 8.34 -2.27
CA GLU A 101 16.28 8.20 -3.62
C GLU A 101 15.97 9.42 -4.48
N ARG A 102 14.77 9.98 -4.39
CA ARG A 102 14.38 11.20 -5.12
C ARG A 102 15.25 12.41 -4.73
N GLN A 103 15.67 12.52 -3.46
CA GLN A 103 16.57 13.59 -3.03
C GLN A 103 17.98 13.49 -3.64
N LYS A 104 18.40 12.30 -4.07
CA LYS A 104 19.70 12.09 -4.74
C LYS A 104 19.67 12.45 -6.23
N VAL A 105 18.48 12.66 -6.82
CA VAL A 105 18.32 13.01 -8.23
C VAL A 105 18.67 14.47 -8.43
N THR A 106 19.85 14.74 -9.01
CA THR A 106 20.30 16.10 -9.35
C THR A 106 19.89 16.50 -10.77
N ASP A 107 20.04 17.77 -11.10
CA ASP A 107 19.77 18.29 -12.45
C ASP A 107 20.65 17.62 -13.51
N GLU A 108 21.89 17.24 -13.17
CA GLU A 108 22.76 16.48 -14.06
C GLU A 108 22.22 15.07 -14.32
N VAL A 109 21.72 14.39 -13.28
CA VAL A 109 21.08 13.08 -13.44
C VAL A 109 19.85 13.20 -14.34
N ILE A 110 18.99 14.21 -14.10
CA ILE A 110 17.80 14.45 -14.93
C ILE A 110 18.21 14.69 -16.38
N LYS A 111 19.17 15.58 -16.61
CA LYS A 111 19.67 15.88 -17.95
C LYS A 111 20.22 14.63 -18.64
N HIS A 112 21.02 13.83 -17.93
CA HIS A 112 21.57 12.59 -18.44
C HIS A 112 20.50 11.57 -18.86
N PHE A 113 19.40 11.45 -18.10
CA PHE A 113 18.27 10.60 -18.46
C PHE A 113 17.41 11.17 -19.60
N MET A 114 17.38 12.49 -19.78
CA MET A 114 16.63 13.17 -20.85
C MET A 114 17.41 13.35 -22.16
N GLU A 115 18.72 13.09 -22.16
CA GLU A 115 19.56 13.15 -23.36
C GLU A 115 19.19 12.06 -24.37
N ILE A 116 19.09 12.43 -25.66
CA ILE A 116 18.87 11.46 -26.74
C ILE A 116 20.15 10.64 -26.91
N ARG A 117 20.09 9.38 -26.51
CA ARG A 117 21.19 8.42 -26.61
C ARG A 117 20.72 7.05 -27.05
N LYS A 118 21.62 6.25 -27.59
CA LYS A 118 21.32 4.83 -27.85
C LYS A 118 21.15 4.13 -26.49
N PRO A 119 20.12 3.29 -26.31
CA PRO A 119 19.99 2.52 -25.07
C PRO A 119 21.23 1.64 -24.90
N GLU A 120 21.80 1.65 -23.69
CA GLU A 120 22.85 0.73 -23.32
C GLU A 120 22.22 -0.67 -23.24
N VAL A 121 22.47 -1.48 -24.26
CA VAL A 121 22.09 -2.90 -24.24
C VAL A 121 23.21 -3.61 -23.48
N GLN A 122 22.90 -4.12 -22.28
CA GLN A 122 23.76 -5.07 -21.59
C GLN A 122 23.74 -6.43 -22.28
#